data_AF-A0A0N0ZZJ6-F1
#
_entry.id   AF-A0A0N0ZZJ6-F1
#
_cell.length_a   1.000
_cell.length_b   1.000
_cell.length_c   1.000
_cell.angle_alpha   90.00
_cell.angle_beta   90.00
_cell.angle_gamma   90.00
#
_symmetry.space_group_name_H-M   'P 1'
#
loop_
_entity.id
_entity.type
_entity.pdbx_description
1 polymer ?
#
loop_
_entity_poly.entity_id
_entity_poly.type
_entity_poly.pdbx_seq_one_letter_code
_entity_poly.pdbx_strand_id
1 'polypeptide(L)'
;MDQEVIDYIRNYFGNLMTDDEQSALKYHMYTSKTSEDSQMRRMMIERGWINQDPEVMKLLKNGYEEFEQNTMKRIMTETPEKIFFNNCPECGKLARTPLAKQCRHCGHSWRDE
;
A
#
# COMPACT_ATOMS: atom_id res chain seq x y z
N MET A 1 -1.14 -9.11 -10.78
CA MET A 1 -0.26 -7.93 -10.66
C MET A 1 0.92 -8.35 -9.82
N ASP A 2 2.14 -7.91 -10.15
CA ASP A 2 3.33 -8.28 -9.38
C ASP A 2 3.28 -7.65 -7.98
N GLN A 3 3.68 -8.40 -6.94
CA GLN A 3 3.73 -7.91 -5.57
C GLN A 3 4.65 -6.69 -5.43
N GLU A 4 5.73 -6.61 -6.20
CA GLU A 4 6.62 -5.44 -6.19
C GLU A 4 5.87 -4.15 -6.59
N VAL A 5 5.00 -4.25 -7.59
CA VAL A 5 4.17 -3.12 -8.06
C VAL A 5 3.11 -2.76 -7.02
N ILE A 6 2.50 -3.77 -6.39
CA ILE A 6 1.53 -3.57 -5.32
C ILE A 6 2.15 -2.79 -4.16
N ASP A 7 3.30 -3.26 -3.70
CA ASP A 7 4.03 -2.65 -2.60
C ASP A 7 4.43 -1.20 -2.94
N TYR A 8 4.87 -0.96 -4.18
CA TYR A 8 5.25 0.36 -4.65
C TYR A 8 4.07 1.35 -4.62
N ILE A 9 2.93 0.95 -5.18
CA ILE A 9 1.73 1.80 -5.21
C ILE A 9 1.23 2.05 -3.79
N ARG A 10 1.11 1.00 -2.96
CA ARG A 10 0.66 1.11 -1.57
C ARG A 10 1.53 2.08 -0.78
N ASN A 11 2.86 1.98 -0.91
CA ASN A 11 3.79 2.74 -0.09
C ASN A 11 3.93 4.20 -0.53
N TYR A 12 3.82 4.50 -1.83
CA TYR A 12 4.14 5.84 -2.36
C TYR A 12 2.94 6.59 -2.93
N PHE A 13 1.86 5.89 -3.25
CA PHE A 13 0.62 6.44 -3.80
C PHE A 13 -0.59 6.08 -2.92
N GLY A 14 -0.37 5.68 -1.67
CA GLY A 14 -1.44 5.35 -0.72
C GLY A 14 -2.39 6.52 -0.42
N ASN A 15 -1.99 7.75 -0.73
CA ASN A 15 -2.87 8.92 -0.68
C ASN A 15 -3.98 8.91 -1.76
N LEU A 16 -3.92 8.01 -2.75
CA LEU A 16 -4.96 7.80 -3.77
C LEU A 16 -6.03 6.79 -3.31
N MET A 17 -5.86 6.18 -2.14
CA MET A 17 -6.87 5.36 -1.51
C MET A 17 -8.03 6.23 -1.01
N THR A 18 -9.24 5.70 -1.11
CA THR A 18 -10.42 6.24 -0.43
C THR A 18 -10.26 6.15 1.09
N ASP A 19 -11.07 6.90 1.84
CA ASP A 19 -11.03 6.88 3.32
C ASP A 19 -11.33 5.48 3.89
N ASP A 20 -12.23 4.73 3.24
CA ASP A 20 -12.56 3.35 3.62
C ASP A 20 -11.38 2.39 3.36
N GLU A 21 -10.71 2.51 2.22
CA GLU A 21 -9.52 1.70 1.90
C GLU A 21 -8.36 2.03 2.84
N GLN A 22 -8.13 3.30 3.15
CA GLN A 22 -7.12 3.69 4.15
C GLN A 22 -7.47 3.12 5.54
N SER A 23 -8.75 3.10 5.89
CA SER A 23 -9.22 2.53 7.15
C SER A 23 -9.06 1.01 7.18
N ALA A 24 -9.34 0.32 6.07
CA ALA A 24 -9.12 -1.13 5.93
C ALA A 24 -7.63 -1.49 6.04
N LEU A 25 -6.74 -0.72 5.42
CA LEU A 25 -5.30 -0.89 5.53
C LEU A 25 -4.82 -0.73 6.98
N LYS A 26 -5.28 0.33 7.67
CA LYS A 26 -4.98 0.56 9.10
C LYS A 26 -5.51 -0.58 9.96
N TYR A 27 -6.75 -1.02 9.73
CA TYR A 27 -7.37 -2.14 10.45
C TYR A 27 -6.48 -3.38 10.39
N HIS A 28 -6.01 -3.76 9.19
CA HIS A 28 -5.12 -4.90 9.03
C HIS A 28 -3.78 -4.70 9.77
N MET A 29 -3.13 -3.54 9.59
CA MET A 29 -1.85 -3.23 10.22
C MET A 29 -1.91 -3.26 11.75
N TYR A 30 -2.98 -2.74 12.36
CA TYR A 30 -3.14 -2.76 13.81
C TYR A 30 -3.53 -4.15 14.31
N THR A 31 -4.42 -4.85 13.60
CA THR A 31 -4.83 -6.20 13.97
C THR A 31 -3.66 -7.19 13.96
N SER A 32 -2.76 -7.10 12.99
CA SER A 32 -1.55 -7.94 12.95
C SER A 32 -0.56 -7.63 14.09
N LYS A 33 -0.55 -6.39 14.59
CA LYS A 33 0.32 -5.97 15.71
C LYS A 33 -0.26 -6.25 17.09
N THR A 34 -1.57 -6.42 17.20
CA THR A 34 -2.27 -6.61 18.49
C THR A 34 -3.03 -7.93 18.56
N SER A 35 -2.73 -8.90 17.69
CA SER A 35 -3.46 -10.17 17.65
C SER A 35 -3.39 -10.95 18.97
N GLU A 36 -2.34 -10.73 19.75
CA GLU A 36 -2.10 -11.40 21.03
C GLU A 36 -2.45 -10.52 22.25
N ASP A 37 -2.68 -9.22 22.06
CA ASP A 37 -2.98 -8.28 23.15
C ASP A 37 -4.40 -7.68 23.01
N SER A 38 -5.34 -8.33 23.69
CA SER A 38 -6.75 -7.94 23.70
C SER A 38 -7.01 -6.56 24.35
N GLN A 39 -6.16 -6.11 25.29
CA GLN A 39 -6.32 -4.81 25.94
C GLN A 39 -5.86 -3.69 25.02
N MET A 40 -4.69 -3.87 24.40
CA MET A 40 -4.17 -2.93 23.40
C MET A 40 -5.14 -2.79 22.23
N ARG A 41 -5.71 -3.91 21.76
CA ARG A 41 -6.74 -3.90 20.69
C ARG A 41 -7.96 -3.09 21.09
N ARG A 42 -8.50 -3.29 22.31
CA ARG A 42 -9.67 -2.53 22.79
C ARG A 42 -9.37 -1.03 22.86
N MET A 43 -8.22 -0.65 23.41
CA MET A 43 -7.78 0.75 23.46
C MET A 43 -7.70 1.37 22.05
N MET A 44 -7.19 0.63 21.06
CA MET A 44 -7.10 1.13 19.69
C MET A 44 -8.47 1.34 19.03
N ILE A 45 -9.44 0.47 19.32
CA ILE A 45 -10.82 0.65 18.86
C ILE A 45 -11.44 1.88 19.53
N GLU A 46 -11.31 2.02 20.85
CA GLU A 46 -11.86 3.16 21.60
C GLU A 46 -11.26 4.51 21.15
N ARG A 47 -9.98 4.51 20.74
CA ARG A 47 -9.29 5.69 20.18
C ARG A 47 -9.57 5.94 18.70
N GLY A 48 -10.37 5.09 18.04
CA GLY A 48 -10.71 5.20 16.63
C GLY A 48 -9.57 4.85 15.66
N TRP A 49 -8.52 4.15 16.13
CA TRP A 49 -7.41 3.71 15.28
C TRP A 49 -7.76 2.47 14.46
N ILE A 50 -8.62 1.62 15.02
CA ILE A 50 -9.20 0.47 14.35
C ILE A 50 -10.66 0.81 14.06
N ASN A 51 -10.97 1.10 12.80
CA ASN A 51 -12.34 1.31 12.35
C ASN A 51 -13.01 -0.04 12.07
N GLN A 52 -14.19 -0.27 12.64
CA GLN A 52 -15.01 -1.47 12.43
C GLN A 52 -16.27 -1.20 11.59
N ASP A 53 -16.28 -0.11 10.83
CA ASP A 53 -17.39 0.24 9.95
C ASP A 53 -17.71 -0.90 8.96
N PRO A 54 -19.00 -1.16 8.68
CA PRO A 54 -19.41 -2.25 7.80
C PRO A 54 -18.78 -2.19 6.39
N GLU A 55 -18.59 -1.00 5.83
CA GLU A 55 -17.95 -0.85 4.51
C GLU A 55 -16.46 -1.21 4.55
N VAL A 56 -15.75 -0.88 5.64
CA VAL A 56 -14.36 -1.32 5.86
C VAL A 56 -14.27 -2.83 5.98
N MET A 57 -15.19 -3.46 6.73
CA MET A 57 -15.23 -4.92 6.87
C MET A 57 -15.57 -5.62 5.55
N LYS A 58 -16.42 -5.01 4.73
CA LYS A 58 -16.79 -5.51 3.40
C LYS A 58 -15.61 -5.48 2.42
N LEU A 59 -14.74 -4.48 2.50
CA LEU A 59 -13.48 -4.46 1.73
C LEU A 59 -12.57 -5.64 2.07
N LEU A 60 -12.54 -6.03 3.35
CA LEU A 60 -11.68 -7.11 3.87
C LEU A 60 -12.33 -8.50 3.84
N LYS A 61 -13.58 -8.64 3.36
CA LYS A 61 -14.37 -9.88 3.46
C LYS A 61 -13.71 -11.11 2.83
N ASN A 62 -12.93 -10.91 1.77
CA ASN A 62 -12.23 -11.98 1.04
C ASN A 62 -10.76 -12.11 1.48
N GLY A 63 -10.36 -11.42 2.54
CA GLY A 63 -8.98 -11.39 3.03
C GLY A 63 -8.20 -10.16 2.56
N TYR A 64 -7.09 -9.91 3.25
CA TYR A 64 -6.25 -8.73 3.05
C TYR A 64 -5.57 -8.71 1.68
N GLU A 65 -5.09 -9.87 1.20
CA GLU A 65 -4.39 -9.95 -0.08
C GLU A 65 -5.30 -9.55 -1.25
N GLU A 66 -6.54 -10.03 -1.27
CA GLU A 66 -7.50 -9.67 -2.32
C GLU A 66 -7.91 -8.19 -2.22
N PHE A 67 -8.12 -7.69 -0.99
CA PHE A 67 -8.33 -6.26 -0.74
C PHE A 67 -7.21 -5.41 -1.33
N GLU A 68 -5.95 -5.77 -1.06
CA GLU A 68 -4.78 -5.02 -1.48
C GLU A 68 -4.66 -5.03 -3.01
N GLN A 69 -4.81 -6.20 -3.64
CA GLN A 69 -4.80 -6.34 -5.10
C GLN A 69 -5.90 -5.51 -5.77
N ASN A 70 -7.12 -5.57 -5.25
CA ASN A 70 -8.27 -4.83 -5.78
C ASN A 70 -8.08 -3.32 -5.66
N THR A 71 -7.58 -2.85 -4.51
CA THR A 71 -7.32 -1.43 -4.24
C THR A 71 -6.25 -0.89 -5.19
N MET A 72 -5.12 -1.58 -5.33
CA MET A 72 -4.05 -1.13 -6.24
C MET A 72 -4.53 -1.14 -7.70
N LYS A 73 -5.30 -2.16 -8.10
CA LYS A 73 -5.87 -2.23 -9.45
C LYS A 73 -6.85 -1.09 -9.72
N ARG A 74 -7.69 -0.73 -8.74
CA ARG A 74 -8.59 0.42 -8.82
C ARG A 74 -7.79 1.70 -9.03
N ILE A 75 -6.80 1.97 -8.18
CA ILE A 75 -5.95 3.17 -8.26
C ILE A 75 -5.29 3.28 -9.65
N MET A 76 -4.75 2.19 -10.20
CA MET A 76 -4.18 2.16 -11.54
C MET A 76 -5.18 2.38 -12.67
N THR A 77 -6.43 1.94 -12.50
CA THR A 77 -7.46 2.04 -13.53
C THR A 77 -8.13 3.41 -13.53
N GLU A 78 -8.40 3.97 -12.34
CA GLU A 78 -9.17 5.20 -12.16
C GLU A 78 -8.31 6.46 -12.14
N THR A 79 -7.04 6.35 -11.75
CA THR A 79 -6.11 7.48 -11.65
C THR A 79 -4.73 7.20 -12.26
N PRO A 80 -4.65 6.64 -13.49
CA PRO A 80 -3.37 6.29 -14.10
C PRO A 80 -2.43 7.50 -14.26
N GLU A 81 -2.97 8.70 -14.45
CA GLU A 81 -2.21 9.93 -14.65
C GLU A 81 -1.45 10.41 -13.41
N LYS A 82 -1.85 9.94 -12.23
CA LYS A 82 -1.21 10.30 -10.95
C LYS A 82 -0.10 9.34 -10.55
N ILE A 83 0.00 8.19 -11.22
CA ILE A 83 0.95 7.14 -10.90
C ILE A 83 2.10 7.20 -11.89
N PHE A 84 3.32 7.17 -11.38
CA PHE A 84 4.51 7.02 -12.20
C PHE A 84 5.42 5.97 -11.59
N PHE A 85 6.06 5.19 -12.44
CA PHE A 85 7.01 4.17 -12.05
C PHE A 85 8.42 4.65 -12.35
N ASN A 86 9.23 4.80 -11.30
CA ASN A 86 10.65 5.06 -11.45
C ASN A 86 11.36 3.77 -11.84
N ASN A 87 11.45 3.49 -13.14
CA ASN A 87 12.17 2.33 -13.66
C ASN A 87 13.62 2.70 -13.97
N CYS A 88 14.54 1.78 -13.70
CA CYS A 88 15.94 1.96 -14.02
C CYS A 88 16.11 2.13 -15.54
N PRO A 89 16.81 3.19 -16.02
CA PRO A 89 17.00 3.41 -17.46
C PRO A 89 17.86 2.33 -18.12
N GLU A 90 18.76 1.68 -17.36
CA GLU A 90 19.67 0.65 -17.89
C GLU A 90 19.01 -0.74 -17.97
N CYS A 91 18.30 -1.18 -16.92
CA CYS A 91 17.74 -2.54 -16.85
C CYS A 91 16.20 -2.62 -16.87
N GLY A 92 15.50 -1.49 -16.90
CA GLY A 92 14.03 -1.42 -16.94
C GLY A 92 13.29 -1.84 -15.67
N LYS A 93 13.99 -2.33 -14.63
CA LYS A 93 13.37 -2.79 -13.38
C LYS A 93 12.92 -1.63 -12.49
N LEU A 94 11.88 -1.86 -11.71
CA LEU A 94 11.33 -0.87 -10.79
C LEU A 94 12.33 -0.51 -9.69
N ALA A 95 12.59 0.78 -9.52
CA ALA A 95 13.45 1.30 -8.46
C ALA A 95 12.72 1.26 -7.12
N ARG A 96 13.49 1.30 -6.02
CA ARG A 96 12.97 1.14 -4.65
C ARG A 96 11.94 2.21 -4.26
N THR A 97 12.11 3.43 -4.76
CA THR A 97 11.26 4.59 -4.45
C THR A 97 11.07 5.46 -5.70
N PRO A 98 10.05 6.34 -5.73
CA PRO A 98 9.86 7.31 -6.81
C PRO A 98 11.02 8.29 -6.99
N LEU A 99 11.80 8.53 -5.93
CA LEU A 99 12.92 9.48 -5.92
C LEU A 99 14.29 8.79 -6.00
N ALA A 100 14.32 7.46 -6.12
CA ALA A 100 15.58 6.72 -6.19
C ALA A 100 16.37 7.14 -7.44
N LYS A 101 17.67 7.38 -7.26
CA LYS A 101 18.62 7.71 -8.32
C LYS A 101 19.68 6.62 -8.54
N GLN A 102 19.46 5.44 -7.97
CA GLN A 102 20.33 4.27 -8.12
C GLN A 102 19.49 2.99 -8.12
N CYS A 103 19.82 2.08 -9.04
CA CYS A 103 19.13 0.81 -9.21
C CYS A 103 19.59 -0.22 -8.18
N ARG A 104 18.65 -0.82 -7.47
CA ARG A 104 18.91 -1.92 -6.52
C ARG A 104 19.26 -3.26 -7.18
N HIS A 105 19.01 -3.39 -8.50
CA HIS A 105 19.17 -4.65 -9.22
C HIS A 105 20.47 -4.72 -10.03
N CYS A 106 20.85 -3.64 -10.72
CA CYS A 106 22.08 -3.59 -11.54
C CYS A 106 23.14 -2.62 -11.00
N GLY A 107 22.83 -1.80 -9.99
CA GLY A 107 23.76 -0.83 -9.42
C GLY A 107 23.90 0.49 -10.19
N HIS A 108 23.33 0.59 -11.41
CA HIS A 108 23.31 1.81 -12.22
C HIS A 108 22.85 3.03 -11.42
N SER A 109 23.51 4.18 -11.59
CA SER A 109 23.20 5.43 -10.89
C SER A 109 22.97 6.54 -11.90
N TRP A 110 21.84 7.23 -11.79
CA TRP A 110 21.42 8.36 -12.63
C TRP A 110 21.26 9.64 -11.78
N ARG A 111 22.15 9.80 -10.79
CA ARG A 111 22.18 10.98 -9.90
C ARG A 111 22.51 12.26 -10.65
N ASP A 112 23.35 12.15 -11.67
CA ASP A 112 23.88 13.27 -12.44
C ASP A 112 23.07 13.53 -13.73
N GLU A 113 21.96 12.79 -13.91
CA GLU A 113 20.91 13.03 -14.91
C GLU A 113 19.73 13.81 -14.32
#